data_AF-A0A7Y3STJ1-F1
#
_entry.id   AF-A0A7Y3STJ1-F1
#
_cell.length_a   1.000
_cell.length_b   1.000
_cell.length_c   1.000
_cell.angle_alpha   90.00
_cell.angle_beta   90.00
_cell.angle_gamma   90.00
#
_symmetry.space_group_name_H-M   'P 1'
#
loop_
_entity.id
_entity.type
_entity.pdbx_description
1 polymer ?
#
loop_
_entity_poly.entity_id
_entity_poly.type
_entity_poly.pdbx_seq_one_letter_code
_entity_poly.pdbx_strand_id
1 'polypeptide(L)'
;MNCSGSINGSSNGTISLIEIINYVENKTNKKVIIDLNGDKAPYNSEKAYSINTDKAKDLGFEFSNLKGWIFNLIDYYIELNNK
;
A
#
# COMPACT_ATOMS: atom_id res chain seq x y z
N MET A 1 7.80 -18.65 -24.33
CA MET A 1 8.42 -17.70 -23.38
C MET A 1 8.98 -18.53 -22.23
N ASN A 2 10.31 -18.69 -22.15
CA ASN A 2 10.93 -19.48 -21.08
C ASN A 2 11.37 -18.52 -19.97
N CYS A 3 10.66 -18.53 -18.84
CA CYS A 3 11.07 -17.80 -17.65
C CYS A 3 11.29 -18.81 -16.51
N SER A 4 12.46 -18.75 -15.86
CA SER A 4 12.79 -19.57 -14.69
C SER A 4 13.03 -18.70 -13.46
N GLY A 5 12.72 -19.23 -12.28
CA GLY A 5 12.84 -18.52 -11.00
C GLY A 5 11.69 -17.55 -10.73
N SER A 6 11.72 -16.89 -9.57
CA SER A 6 10.64 -16.01 -9.10
C SER A 6 10.40 -14.82 -10.05
N ILE A 7 9.13 -14.45 -10.20
CA ILE A 7 8.66 -13.27 -10.92
C ILE A 7 7.78 -12.50 -9.95
N ASN A 8 8.07 -11.23 -9.75
CA ASN A 8 7.34 -10.38 -8.84
C ASN A 8 6.28 -9.57 -9.57
N GLY A 9 5.10 -9.44 -8.95
CA GLY A 9 4.06 -8.52 -9.38
C GLY A 9 3.73 -7.52 -8.27
N SER A 10 3.61 -6.24 -8.62
CA SER A 10 3.18 -5.16 -7.73
C SER A 10 2.58 -4.04 -8.56
N SER A 11 1.64 -3.29 -7.98
CA SER A 11 1.22 -2.02 -8.58
C SER A 11 2.40 -1.06 -8.73
N ASN A 12 2.36 -0.21 -9.76
CA ASN A 12 3.33 0.83 -9.99
C ASN A 12 3.20 1.97 -8.97
N GLY A 13 4.33 2.54 -8.57
CA GLY A 13 4.41 3.63 -7.59
C GLY A 13 4.45 3.12 -6.15
N THR A 14 4.51 4.07 -5.21
CA THR A 14 4.56 3.81 -3.78
C THR A 14 3.51 4.65 -3.05
N ILE A 15 3.21 4.25 -1.82
CA ILE A 15 2.41 5.04 -0.89
C ILE A 15 3.03 4.89 0.50
N SER A 16 3.10 5.98 1.24
CA SER A 16 3.55 5.97 2.63
C SER A 16 2.38 5.77 3.60
N LEU A 17 2.67 5.28 4.80
CA LEU A 17 1.66 5.15 5.84
C LEU A 17 1.08 6.52 6.24
N ILE A 18 1.90 7.58 6.23
CA ILE A 18 1.46 8.94 6.56
C ILE A 18 0.48 9.49 5.51
N GLU A 19 0.63 9.15 4.23
CA GLU A 19 -0.35 9.51 3.19
C GLU A 19 -1.71 8.84 3.45
N ILE A 20 -1.72 7.57 3.85
CA ILE A 20 -2.94 6.83 4.19
C ILE A 20 -3.60 7.43 5.44
N ILE A 21 -2.82 7.68 6.49
CA ILE A 21 -3.31 8.30 7.74
C ILE A 21 -3.95 9.65 7.45
N ASN A 22 -3.24 10.55 6.75
CA ASN A 22 -3.75 11.88 6.42
C ASN A 22 -5.04 11.81 5.60
N TYR A 23 -5.13 10.87 4.66
CA TYR A 23 -6.34 10.67 3.87
C TYR A 23 -7.54 10.28 4.74
N VAL A 24 -7.35 9.29 5.63
CA VAL A 24 -8.40 8.83 6.54
C VAL A 24 -8.82 9.93 7.52
N GLU A 25 -7.86 10.64 8.14
CA GLU A 25 -8.16 11.74 9.06
C GLU A 25 -9.03 12.81 8.40
N ASN A 26 -8.68 13.21 7.17
CA ASN A 26 -9.43 14.20 6.40
C ASN A 26 -10.85 13.72 6.06
N LYS A 27 -11.02 12.43 5.71
CA LYS A 27 -12.33 11.86 5.35
C LYS A 27 -13.25 11.65 6.55
N THR A 28 -12.70 11.31 7.72
CA THR A 28 -13.50 10.96 8.89
C THR A 28 -13.57 12.07 9.94
N ASN A 29 -12.78 13.13 9.80
CA ASN A 29 -12.55 14.15 10.83
C ASN A 29 -12.15 13.55 12.21
N LYS A 30 -11.44 12.41 12.17
CA LYS A 30 -10.91 11.73 13.36
C LYS A 30 -9.39 11.90 13.36
N LYS A 31 -8.79 11.86 14.54
CA LYS A 31 -7.34 11.92 14.70
C LYS A 31 -6.76 10.55 15.00
N VAL A 32 -5.64 10.25 14.37
CA VAL A 32 -4.86 9.06 14.65
C VAL A 32 -4.33 9.12 16.07
N ILE A 33 -4.35 7.99 16.76
CA ILE A 33 -3.72 7.83 18.06
C ILE A 33 -2.55 6.87 17.85
N ILE A 34 -1.33 7.37 18.09
CA ILE A 34 -0.09 6.59 17.95
C ILE A 34 0.43 6.32 19.37
N ASP A 35 0.50 5.04 19.73
CA ASP A 35 1.15 4.62 20.97
C ASP A 35 2.63 4.32 20.72
N LEU A 36 3.51 5.19 21.24
CA LEU A 36 4.96 5.03 21.12
C LEU A 36 5.52 3.89 21.98
N ASN A 37 4.73 3.39 22.94
CA ASN A 37 5.08 2.26 23.79
C ASN A 37 4.40 0.96 23.35
N GLY A 38 3.75 0.95 22.18
CA GLY A 38 3.11 -0.23 21.63
C GLY A 38 4.11 -1.37 21.38
N ASP A 39 3.59 -2.60 21.30
CA ASP A 39 4.41 -3.78 21.08
C ASP A 39 5.22 -3.68 19.79
N LYS A 40 6.48 -4.13 19.86
CA LYS A 40 7.36 -4.21 18.68
C LYS A 40 6.87 -5.33 17.77
N ALA A 41 6.15 -4.99 16.72
CA ALA A 41 5.82 -5.92 15.66
C ALA A 41 7.04 -6.15 14.73
N PRO A 42 7.16 -7.33 14.09
CA PRO A 42 8.30 -7.68 13.23
C PRO A 42 8.60 -6.67 12.11
N TYR A 43 7.60 -5.88 11.71
CA TYR A 43 7.66 -4.97 10.56
C TYR A 43 7.84 -3.49 10.93
N ASN A 44 7.88 -3.14 12.23
CA ASN A 44 7.88 -1.74 12.71
C ASN A 44 9.19 -0.98 12.46
N SER A 45 10.29 -1.67 12.13
CA SER A 45 11.61 -1.06 11.93
C SER A 45 12.01 -0.86 10.47
N GLU A 46 11.22 -1.37 9.53
CA GLU A 46 11.55 -1.26 8.11
C GLU A 46 11.04 0.05 7.51
N LYS A 47 11.89 0.70 6.73
CA LYS A 47 11.59 2.02 6.16
C LYS A 47 10.65 1.95 4.95
N ALA A 48 10.76 0.87 4.17
CA ALA A 48 9.97 0.68 2.96
C ALA A 48 9.93 -0.80 2.57
N TYR A 49 8.80 -1.21 2.02
CA TYR A 49 8.65 -2.48 1.33
C TYR A 49 8.33 -2.18 -0.13
N SER A 50 9.30 -2.38 -1.00
CA SER A 50 9.14 -2.19 -2.44
C SER A 50 9.70 -3.40 -3.15
N ILE A 51 9.03 -3.82 -4.22
CA ILE A 51 9.38 -5.02 -4.96
C ILE A 51 9.71 -4.61 -6.39
N ASN A 52 10.87 -5.04 -6.89
CA ASN A 52 11.24 -4.85 -8.28
C ASN A 52 10.37 -5.74 -9.18
N THR A 53 9.73 -5.13 -10.19
CA THR A 53 8.83 -5.78 -11.15
C THR A 53 9.39 -5.83 -12.57
N ASP A 54 10.66 -5.45 -12.77
CA ASP A 54 11.27 -5.29 -14.10
C ASP A 54 11.25 -6.60 -14.87
N LYS A 55 11.58 -7.72 -14.20
CA LYS A 55 11.51 -9.06 -14.81
C LYS A 55 10.11 -9.40 -15.34
N ALA A 56 9.04 -8.94 -14.69
CA ALA A 56 7.69 -9.15 -15.19
C ALA A 56 7.37 -8.19 -16.36
N LYS A 57 7.81 -6.94 -16.27
CA LYS A 57 7.64 -5.95 -17.35
C LYS A 57 8.36 -6.36 -18.63
N ASP A 58 9.56 -6.91 -18.53
CA ASP A 58 10.34 -7.44 -19.65
C ASP A 58 9.64 -8.62 -20.35
N LEU A 59 8.74 -9.31 -19.65
CA LEU A 59 7.90 -10.39 -20.18
C LEU A 59 6.57 -9.89 -20.76
N GLY A 60 6.34 -8.57 -20.78
CA GLY A 60 5.13 -7.94 -21.32
C GLY A 60 3.97 -7.80 -20.33
N PHE A 61 4.19 -8.02 -19.02
CA PHE A 61 3.17 -7.74 -18.02
C PHE A 61 3.04 -6.24 -17.75
N GLU A 62 1.80 -5.78 -17.63
CA GLU A 62 1.47 -4.42 -17.22
C GLU A 62 0.80 -4.42 -15.84
N PHE A 63 1.13 -3.42 -15.03
CA PHE A 63 0.60 -3.29 -13.66
C PHE A 63 -0.12 -1.95 -13.48
N SER A 64 -1.22 -1.98 -12.74
CA SER A 64 -1.98 -0.77 -12.37
C SER A 64 -1.14 0.21 -11.57
N ASN A 65 -1.44 1.51 -11.69
CA ASN A 65 -0.88 2.52 -10.78
C ASN A 65 -1.56 2.43 -9.40
N LEU A 66 -0.77 2.30 -8.34
CA LEU A 66 -1.26 2.13 -6.96
C LEU A 66 -2.21 3.25 -6.53
N LYS A 67 -1.82 4.50 -6.78
CA LYS A 67 -2.60 5.68 -6.37
C LYS A 67 -3.89 5.84 -7.19
N GLY A 68 -4.01 5.14 -8.32
CA GLY A 68 -5.23 5.14 -9.14
C GLY A 68 -6.41 4.39 -8.52
N TRP A 69 -6.18 3.51 -7.55
CA TRP A 69 -7.25 2.68 -6.96
C TRP A 69 -7.26 2.62 -5.44
N ILE A 70 -6.11 2.81 -4.77
CA ILE A 70 -5.98 2.60 -3.32
C ILE A 70 -6.93 3.48 -2.49
N PHE A 71 -7.14 4.74 -2.91
CA PHE A 71 -8.01 5.66 -2.18
C PHE A 71 -9.49 5.29 -2.28
N ASN A 72 -9.94 4.73 -3.41
CA ASN A 72 -11.30 4.23 -3.56
C ASN A 72 -11.54 3.02 -2.64
N LEU A 73 -10.54 2.16 -2.49
CA LEU A 73 -10.61 1.03 -1.56
C LEU A 73 -10.68 1.52 -0.10
N ILE A 74 -9.92 2.55 0.26
CA ILE A 74 -9.98 3.17 1.59
C ILE A 74 -11.37 3.78 1.83
N ASP A 75 -11.91 4.53 0.87
CA ASP A 75 -13.26 5.10 0.95
C ASP A 75 -14.32 4.02 1.18
N TYR A 76 -14.25 2.90 0.46
CA TYR A 76 -15.14 1.75 0.66
C TYR A 76 -15.12 1.25 2.12
N TYR A 77 -13.95 1.13 2.74
CA TYR A 77 -13.85 0.69 4.14
C TYR A 77 -14.27 1.76 5.15
N ILE A 78 -14.07 3.05 4.85
CA ILE A 78 -14.60 4.13 5.67
C ILE A 78 -16.13 4.05 5.68
N GLU A 79 -16.76 3.91 4.51
CA GLU A 79 -18.21 3.79 4.38
C GLU A 79 -18.76 2.53 5.05
N LEU A 80 -18.09 1.39 4.88
CA LEU A 80 -18.49 0.13 5.50
C LEU A 80 -18.50 0.21 7.04
N ASN A 81 -17.53 0.90 7.64
CA ASN A 81 -17.43 1.05 9.11
C ASN A 81 -18.35 2.14 9.68
N ASN A 82 -18.98 2.96 8.82
CA ASN A 82 -19.94 3.99 9.22
C ASN A 82 -21.40 3.52 9.11
N LYS A 83 -21.62 2.25 8.71
CA LYS A 83 -22.93 1.58 8.76
C LYS A 83 -23.11 0.89 10.10
#